data_AF-A0A8S4D4R8-F1
#
_entry.id   AF-A0A8S4D4R8-F1
#
_cell.length_a   1.000
_cell.length_b   1.000
_cell.length_c   1.000
_cell.angle_alpha   90.00
_cell.angle_beta   90.00
_cell.angle_gamma   90.00
#
_symmetry.space_group_name_H-M   'P 1'
#
loop_
_entity.id
_entity.type
_entity.pdbx_description
1 polymer ?
#
loop_
_entity_poly.entity_id
_entity_poly.type
_entity_poly.pdbx_seq_one_letter_code
_entity_poly.pdbx_strand_id
1 'polypeptide(L)'
;MYATSVAIFIVCFLTGTARSDPRNVPMAITTWTFKNATLRAWDVLSNNGSALDAIEQGVAVCECEQCDGTVGYGGSPDEDGETTLDALIMNGKTMNVGAVGGLRRVKNAISVARHVLEHTRHSFLVGDQATEFAVQMGFHEESLTTPDSKKMWMEWHNAKNCQPNFWFNVLPDPLKHCGPYSIPPKGGPVCPSTTCMPDTTTSTCQPPKVPVPPPCPAKKGFPCRARRRAAPRPARPAPPRCP
;
A
#
# COMPACT_ATOMS: atom_id res chain seq x y z
N MET A 1 32.93 -57.17 39.94
CA MET A 1 31.96 -56.08 40.13
C MET A 1 32.01 -55.21 38.89
N TYR A 2 31.12 -55.48 37.93
CA TYR A 2 29.95 -54.65 37.55
C TYR A 2 30.38 -53.30 36.94
N ALA A 3 29.98 -52.89 35.74
CA ALA A 3 29.07 -53.45 34.75
C ALA A 3 29.36 -52.75 33.41
N THR A 4 29.38 -53.52 32.32
CA THR A 4 29.25 -53.02 30.96
C THR A 4 27.78 -52.62 30.74
N SER A 5 27.52 -51.35 30.43
CA SER A 5 26.19 -50.92 29.94
C SER A 5 26.28 -50.60 28.46
N VAL A 6 25.81 -51.54 27.65
CA VAL A 6 25.48 -51.36 26.24
C VAL A 6 24.08 -50.75 26.20
N ALA A 7 23.96 -49.52 25.68
CA ALA A 7 22.66 -48.93 25.39
C ALA A 7 22.25 -49.33 23.96
N ILE A 8 21.37 -50.33 23.87
CA ILE A 8 20.65 -50.68 22.64
C ILE A 8 19.42 -49.78 22.57
N PHE A 9 19.46 -48.73 21.75
CA PHE A 9 18.26 -48.01 21.32
C PHE A 9 17.76 -48.62 20.02
N ILE A 10 16.81 -49.54 20.12
CA ILE A 10 15.98 -49.96 18.99
C ILE A 10 14.81 -48.97 18.93
N VAL A 11 14.90 -47.98 18.03
CA VAL A 11 13.72 -47.23 17.58
C VAL A 11 13.38 -47.75 16.19
N CYS A 12 12.25 -48.47 16.16
CA CYS A 12 11.69 -49.12 14.99
C CYS A 12 11.33 -48.07 13.92
N PHE A 13 12.06 -48.09 12.80
CA PHE A 13 11.62 -47.45 11.56
C PHE A 13 10.64 -48.40 10.87
N LEU A 14 9.35 -48.16 11.04
CA LEU A 14 8.35 -48.59 10.05
C LEU A 14 7.84 -47.37 9.29
N THR A 15 8.37 -47.30 8.09
CA THR A 15 8.07 -46.43 6.96
C THR A 15 6.59 -46.42 6.62
N GLY A 16 5.89 -45.37 7.05
CA GLY A 16 4.67 -44.90 6.38
C GLY A 16 5.05 -43.78 5.43
N THR A 17 5.48 -44.11 4.21
CA THR A 17 5.70 -43.12 3.15
C THR A 17 4.33 -42.64 2.65
N ALA A 18 3.74 -41.63 3.30
CA ALA A 18 2.73 -40.82 2.65
C ALA A 18 3.40 -40.14 1.46
N ARG A 19 3.05 -40.62 0.27
CA ARG A 19 3.63 -40.24 -1.01
C ARG A 19 3.37 -38.76 -1.28
N SER A 20 4.34 -37.92 -0.95
CA SER A 20 4.42 -36.58 -1.47
C SER A 20 4.86 -36.72 -2.94
N ASP A 21 3.99 -36.44 -3.93
CA ASP A 21 4.49 -35.86 -5.21
C ASP A 21 4.21 -34.36 -5.20
N PRO A 22 5.23 -33.54 -4.91
CA PRO A 22 5.11 -32.53 -3.87
C PRO A 22 6.01 -31.31 -4.13
N ARG A 23 6.22 -30.98 -5.41
CA ARG A 23 7.49 -30.47 -5.94
C ARG A 23 7.88 -29.02 -5.60
N ASN A 24 7.36 -28.46 -4.49
CA ASN A 24 7.95 -27.39 -3.67
C ASN A 24 6.88 -26.89 -2.68
N VAL A 25 6.49 -27.70 -1.70
CA VAL A 25 5.72 -27.22 -0.55
C VAL A 25 6.27 -27.85 0.76
N PRO A 26 6.35 -27.09 1.86
CA PRO A 26 5.99 -25.68 2.00
C PRO A 26 6.87 -24.75 1.14
N MET A 27 6.35 -23.58 0.79
CA MET A 27 7.06 -22.57 0.01
C MET A 27 6.58 -21.19 0.44
N ALA A 28 7.52 -20.28 0.65
CA ALA A 28 7.27 -18.87 0.92
C ALA A 28 8.00 -18.03 -0.12
N ILE A 29 7.30 -17.09 -0.74
CA ILE A 29 7.85 -16.15 -1.71
C ILE A 29 7.45 -14.76 -1.25
N THR A 30 8.42 -13.88 -1.10
CA THR A 30 8.21 -12.48 -0.71
C THR A 30 8.80 -11.55 -1.76
N THR A 31 8.26 -10.34 -1.87
CA THR A 31 8.83 -9.29 -2.72
C THR A 31 10.09 -8.70 -2.10
N TRP A 32 11.00 -8.23 -2.96
CA TRP A 32 12.30 -7.64 -2.60
C TRP A 32 13.24 -8.59 -1.84
N THR A 33 14.37 -8.07 -1.36
CA THR A 33 15.42 -8.84 -0.67
C THR A 33 15.22 -8.88 0.85
N PHE A 34 13.97 -9.06 1.31
CA PHE A 34 13.61 -9.11 2.74
C PHE A 34 13.81 -10.52 3.31
N LYS A 35 15.07 -10.91 3.47
CA LYS A 35 15.44 -12.27 3.89
C LYS A 35 14.81 -12.67 5.24
N ASN A 36 14.77 -11.76 6.21
CA ASN A 36 14.25 -12.04 7.55
C ASN A 36 12.74 -12.37 7.50
N ALA A 37 11.96 -11.64 6.69
CA ALA A 37 10.55 -11.92 6.48
C ALA A 37 10.34 -13.31 5.84
N THR A 38 11.12 -13.65 4.82
CA THR A 38 11.04 -14.98 4.18
C THR A 38 11.43 -16.10 5.14
N LEU A 39 12.50 -15.91 5.91
CA LEU A 39 12.98 -16.88 6.90
C LEU A 39 11.93 -17.10 7.99
N ARG A 40 11.33 -16.02 8.52
CA ARG A 40 10.28 -16.13 9.53
C ARG A 40 9.05 -16.87 9.02
N ALA A 41 8.61 -16.58 7.79
CA ALA A 41 7.52 -17.32 7.16
C ALA A 41 7.86 -18.81 6.98
N TRP A 42 9.10 -19.11 6.58
CA TRP A 42 9.60 -20.48 6.45
C TRP A 42 9.62 -21.23 7.79
N ASP A 43 10.05 -20.58 8.87
CA ASP A 43 10.08 -21.18 10.21
C ASP A 43 8.68 -21.62 10.65
N VAL A 44 7.65 -20.82 10.37
CA VAL A 44 6.26 -21.20 10.67
C VAL A 44 5.82 -22.40 9.83
N LEU A 45 6.10 -22.39 8.53
CA LEU A 45 5.69 -23.48 7.64
C LEU A 45 6.43 -24.79 7.90
N SER A 46 7.73 -24.73 8.17
CA SER A 46 8.58 -25.90 8.47
C SER A 46 8.19 -26.58 9.78
N ASN A 47 7.63 -25.82 10.73
CA ASN A 47 7.06 -26.33 11.97
C ASN A 47 5.57 -26.72 11.85
N ASN A 48 5.09 -26.96 10.62
CA ASN A 48 3.71 -27.40 10.34
C ASN A 48 2.63 -26.38 10.78
N GLY A 49 2.97 -25.10 10.83
CA GLY A 49 2.04 -23.99 11.04
C GLY A 49 1.17 -23.71 9.80
N SER A 50 0.11 -22.91 9.97
CA SER A 50 -0.78 -22.60 8.85
C SER A 50 -0.18 -21.57 7.90
N ALA A 51 -0.65 -21.57 6.64
CA ALA A 51 -0.23 -20.57 5.66
C ALA A 51 -0.58 -19.13 6.08
N LEU A 52 -1.70 -18.94 6.80
CA LEU A 52 -2.08 -17.62 7.33
C LEU A 52 -1.11 -17.16 8.41
N ASP A 53 -0.73 -18.06 9.32
CA ASP A 53 0.26 -17.75 10.36
C ASP A 53 1.62 -17.40 9.74
N ALA A 54 2.03 -18.13 8.70
CA ALA A 54 3.29 -17.87 8.02
C ALA A 54 3.31 -16.50 7.34
N ILE A 55 2.22 -16.09 6.69
CA ILE A 55 2.10 -14.77 6.06
C ILE A 55 2.10 -13.67 7.11
N GLU A 56 1.28 -13.79 8.15
CA GLU A 56 1.21 -12.77 9.21
C GLU A 56 2.57 -12.60 9.88
N GLN A 57 3.20 -13.68 10.32
CA GLN A 57 4.48 -13.62 11.00
C GLN A 57 5.61 -13.12 10.10
N GLY A 58 5.61 -13.48 8.81
CA GLY A 58 6.58 -12.99 7.84
C GLY A 58 6.44 -11.49 7.58
N VAL A 59 5.21 -10.99 7.37
CA VAL A 59 4.96 -9.56 7.13
C VAL A 59 5.21 -8.72 8.38
N ALA A 60 4.83 -9.22 9.57
CA ALA A 60 5.06 -8.55 10.84
C ALA A 60 6.55 -8.27 11.11
N VAL A 61 7.46 -9.13 10.62
CA VAL A 61 8.90 -8.85 10.68
C VAL A 61 9.24 -7.57 9.92
N CYS A 62 8.70 -7.39 8.71
CA CYS A 62 8.97 -6.18 7.94
C CYS A 62 8.28 -4.93 8.52
N GLU A 63 7.12 -5.07 9.17
CA GLU A 63 6.48 -3.97 9.90
C GLU A 63 7.33 -3.52 11.11
N CYS A 64 8.00 -4.46 11.78
CA CYS A 64 8.89 -4.19 12.91
C CYS A 64 10.25 -3.65 12.48
N GLU A 65 10.87 -4.26 11.47
CA GLU A 65 12.20 -3.90 10.94
C GLU A 65 12.16 -2.68 10.01
N GLN A 66 10.96 -2.19 9.68
CA GLN A 66 10.75 -1.04 8.79
C GLN A 66 11.41 -1.27 7.42
N CYS A 67 11.11 -2.41 6.76
CA CYS A 67 11.76 -2.84 5.52
C CYS A 67 11.80 -1.73 4.45
N ASP A 68 13.02 -1.32 4.06
CA ASP A 68 13.32 -0.21 3.13
C ASP A 68 12.70 1.16 3.53
N GLY A 69 12.21 1.32 4.76
CA GLY A 69 11.44 2.49 5.18
C GLY A 69 10.06 2.59 4.49
N THR A 70 9.58 1.49 3.91
CA THR A 70 8.32 1.45 3.13
C THR A 70 7.22 0.60 3.77
N VAL A 71 7.56 -0.19 4.79
CA VAL A 71 6.62 -1.10 5.47
C VAL A 71 6.60 -0.77 6.96
N GLY A 72 5.41 -0.72 7.56
CA GLY A 72 5.25 -0.42 8.98
C GLY A 72 5.41 1.06 9.32
N TYR A 73 5.63 1.33 10.61
CA TYR A 73 5.73 2.68 11.17
C TYR A 73 7.02 3.39 10.75
N GLY A 74 7.08 4.71 10.92
CA GLY A 74 8.29 5.51 10.70
C GLY A 74 8.75 5.64 9.25
N GLY A 75 7.93 5.22 8.29
CA GLY A 75 8.15 5.36 6.86
C GLY A 75 7.08 6.21 6.19
N SER A 76 7.40 6.73 4.99
CA SER A 76 6.47 7.33 4.01
C SER A 76 5.31 8.14 4.60
N PRO A 77 5.57 9.29 5.25
CA PRO A 77 4.49 10.18 5.71
C PRO A 77 3.70 10.76 4.52
N ASP A 78 2.41 11.01 4.74
CA ASP A 78 1.53 11.68 3.80
C ASP A 78 1.76 13.20 3.75
N GLU A 79 0.93 13.93 2.99
CA GLU A 79 1.06 15.39 2.85
C GLU A 79 0.85 16.14 4.18
N ASP A 80 0.09 15.55 5.11
CA ASP A 80 -0.17 16.08 6.45
C ASP A 80 0.92 15.66 7.47
N GLY A 81 1.87 14.82 7.05
CA GLY A 81 3.02 14.40 7.85
C GLY A 81 2.75 13.17 8.72
N GLU A 82 1.64 12.47 8.49
CA GLU A 82 1.28 11.27 9.21
C GLU A 82 1.62 10.01 8.41
N THR A 83 2.09 8.98 9.10
CA THR A 83 2.25 7.65 8.52
C THR A 83 0.95 6.87 8.69
N THR A 84 0.32 6.49 7.59
CA THR A 84 -0.85 5.61 7.57
C THR A 84 -0.51 4.28 6.91
N LEU A 85 -1.04 3.17 7.42
CA LEU A 85 -0.67 1.83 6.95
C LEU A 85 -1.81 1.15 6.18
N ASP A 86 -1.44 0.42 5.14
CA ASP A 86 -2.35 -0.42 4.36
C ASP A 86 -1.88 -1.88 4.44
N ALA A 87 -2.80 -2.80 4.74
CA ALA A 87 -2.49 -4.22 4.78
C ALA A 87 -3.69 -5.08 4.35
N LEU A 88 -3.42 -6.24 3.75
CA LEU A 88 -4.42 -7.19 3.30
C LEU A 88 -3.91 -8.61 3.48
N ILE A 89 -4.78 -9.49 3.96
CA ILE A 89 -4.55 -10.93 4.06
C ILE A 89 -5.73 -11.70 3.49
N MET A 90 -5.44 -12.80 2.80
CA MET A 90 -6.44 -13.63 2.13
C MET A 90 -6.23 -15.11 2.46
N ASN A 91 -7.31 -15.80 2.80
CA ASN A 91 -7.31 -17.24 2.95
C ASN A 91 -7.70 -17.90 1.61
N GLY A 92 -6.73 -18.54 0.95
CA GLY A 92 -6.96 -19.20 -0.34
C GLY A 92 -7.91 -20.40 -0.31
N LYS A 93 -8.18 -21.00 0.86
CA LYS A 93 -9.11 -22.13 1.00
C LYS A 93 -10.56 -21.67 1.04
N THR A 94 -10.85 -20.59 1.76
CA THR A 94 -12.21 -20.08 1.95
C THR A 94 -12.54 -18.90 1.03
N MET A 95 -11.52 -18.32 0.39
CA MET A 95 -11.60 -17.06 -0.35
C MET A 95 -11.98 -15.85 0.52
N ASN A 96 -11.92 -15.97 1.86
CA ASN A 96 -12.14 -14.85 2.75
C ASN A 96 -10.94 -13.89 2.71
N VAL A 97 -11.23 -12.60 2.83
CA VAL A 97 -10.25 -11.52 2.80
C VAL A 97 -10.51 -10.61 4.00
N GLY A 98 -9.44 -10.18 4.66
CA GLY A 98 -9.46 -9.09 5.62
C GLY A 98 -8.41 -8.07 5.23
N ALA A 99 -8.76 -6.79 5.31
CA ALA A 99 -7.91 -5.70 4.89
C ALA A 99 -8.18 -4.46 5.74
N VAL A 100 -7.15 -3.62 5.84
CA VAL A 100 -7.17 -2.30 6.46
C VAL A 100 -6.51 -1.30 5.52
N GLY A 101 -7.05 -0.08 5.46
CA GLY A 101 -6.52 0.98 4.62
C GLY A 101 -6.53 2.33 5.32
N GLY A 102 -5.47 3.11 5.17
CA GLY A 102 -5.27 4.33 5.94
C GLY A 102 -5.34 4.06 7.44
N LEU A 103 -4.83 2.91 7.90
CA LEU A 103 -4.83 2.57 9.33
C LEU A 103 -3.91 3.53 10.07
N ARG A 104 -4.46 4.25 11.03
CA ARG A 104 -3.75 5.25 11.82
C ARG A 104 -3.38 4.67 13.17
N ARG A 105 -2.23 5.09 13.70
CA ARG A 105 -1.85 4.90 15.11
C ARG A 105 -1.77 3.43 15.60
N VAL A 106 -1.59 2.46 14.72
CA VAL A 106 -1.41 1.03 15.09
C VAL A 106 -0.29 0.43 14.25
N LYS A 107 0.73 -0.15 14.89
CA LYS A 107 1.93 -0.64 14.18
C LYS A 107 1.70 -1.92 13.36
N ASN A 108 0.96 -2.87 13.92
CA ASN A 108 0.84 -4.22 13.36
C ASN A 108 -0.35 -4.31 12.39
N ALA A 109 -0.24 -3.68 11.21
CA ALA A 109 -1.33 -3.56 10.27
C ALA A 109 -1.81 -4.92 9.72
N ILE A 110 -0.89 -5.86 9.43
CA ILE A 110 -1.25 -7.20 8.93
C ILE A 110 -2.04 -8.01 9.95
N SER A 111 -1.71 -7.89 11.23
CA SER A 111 -2.47 -8.55 12.30
C SER A 111 -3.87 -7.95 12.42
N VAL A 112 -4.04 -6.62 12.33
CA VAL A 112 -5.39 -6.02 12.30
C VAL A 112 -6.18 -6.54 11.09
N ALA A 113 -5.57 -6.61 9.91
CA ALA A 113 -6.21 -7.18 8.72
C ALA A 113 -6.64 -8.65 8.92
N ARG A 114 -5.84 -9.45 9.66
CA ARG A 114 -6.21 -10.81 10.06
C ARG A 114 -7.42 -10.82 10.99
N HIS A 115 -7.47 -9.93 11.98
CA HIS A 115 -8.63 -9.81 12.87
C HIS A 115 -9.90 -9.39 12.10
N VAL A 116 -9.78 -8.56 11.05
CA VAL A 116 -10.92 -8.26 10.16
C VAL A 116 -11.44 -9.53 9.49
N LEU A 117 -10.54 -10.39 8.99
CA LEU A 117 -10.87 -11.66 8.35
C LEU A 117 -11.57 -12.64 9.32
N GLU A 118 -11.12 -12.69 10.56
CA GLU A 118 -11.56 -13.70 11.54
C GLU A 118 -12.78 -13.27 12.37
N HIS A 119 -12.95 -11.97 12.64
CA HIS A 119 -13.95 -11.46 13.60
C HIS A 119 -15.03 -10.59 12.97
N THR A 120 -14.99 -10.36 11.66
CA THR A 120 -16.03 -9.58 10.98
C THR A 120 -16.56 -10.29 9.74
N ARG A 121 -17.74 -9.88 9.28
CA ARG A 121 -18.26 -10.26 7.95
C ARG A 121 -17.85 -9.27 6.86
N HIS A 122 -17.12 -8.22 7.23
CA HIS A 122 -16.61 -7.22 6.31
C HIS A 122 -15.24 -7.68 5.79
N SER A 123 -14.84 -7.17 4.63
CA SER A 123 -13.53 -7.47 4.06
C SER A 123 -12.53 -6.33 4.18
N PHE A 124 -12.99 -5.11 4.45
CA PHE A 124 -12.14 -3.93 4.43
C PHE A 124 -12.64 -2.86 5.41
N LEU A 125 -11.74 -2.38 6.27
CA LEU A 125 -11.97 -1.25 7.18
C LEU A 125 -10.95 -0.15 6.90
N VAL A 126 -11.31 1.11 7.12
CA VAL A 126 -10.43 2.24 6.77
C VAL A 126 -10.38 3.35 7.81
N GLY A 127 -9.27 4.08 7.83
CA GLY A 127 -9.09 5.30 8.63
C GLY A 127 -9.15 5.05 10.15
N ASP A 128 -9.65 6.04 10.88
CA ASP A 128 -9.79 5.97 12.34
C ASP A 128 -10.76 4.86 12.79
N GLN A 129 -11.74 4.48 11.96
CA GLN A 129 -12.67 3.38 12.28
C GLN A 129 -11.95 2.02 12.30
N ALA A 130 -10.90 1.86 11.49
CA ALA A 130 -10.04 0.67 11.55
C ALA A 130 -9.19 0.67 12.85
N THR A 131 -8.77 1.84 13.32
CA THR A 131 -8.06 2.01 14.60
C THR A 131 -8.97 1.68 15.78
N GLU A 132 -10.22 2.18 15.79
CA GLU A 132 -11.21 1.83 16.82
C GLU A 132 -11.47 0.32 16.87
N PHE A 133 -11.61 -0.32 15.71
CA PHE A 133 -11.72 -1.77 15.63
C PHE A 133 -10.48 -2.47 16.19
N ALA A 134 -9.28 -2.03 15.82
CA ALA A 134 -8.03 -2.59 16.32
C ALA A 134 -7.95 -2.50 17.86
N VAL A 135 -8.31 -1.36 18.45
CA VAL A 135 -8.33 -1.20 19.91
C VAL A 135 -9.32 -2.16 20.56
N GLN A 136 -10.51 -2.37 19.98
CA GLN A 136 -11.48 -3.35 20.47
C GLN A 136 -10.96 -4.80 20.39
N MET A 137 -10.10 -5.10 19.43
CA MET A 137 -9.43 -6.39 19.29
C MET A 137 -8.19 -6.54 20.20
N GLY A 138 -7.86 -5.52 20.99
CA GLY A 138 -6.76 -5.54 21.96
C GLY A 138 -5.43 -4.97 21.46
N PHE A 139 -5.40 -4.32 20.29
CA PHE A 139 -4.21 -3.61 19.82
C PHE A 139 -4.04 -2.29 20.56
N HIS A 140 -2.79 -1.85 20.71
CA HIS A 140 -2.47 -0.57 21.33
C HIS A 140 -2.41 0.54 20.31
N GLU A 141 -3.04 1.66 20.65
CA GLU A 141 -2.95 2.88 19.89
C GLU A 141 -1.69 3.66 20.28
N GLU A 142 -0.82 3.92 19.31
CA GLU A 142 0.44 4.64 19.49
C GLU A 142 0.84 5.41 18.23
N SER A 143 1.66 6.45 18.38
CA SER A 143 2.12 7.23 17.21
C SER A 143 3.02 6.39 16.31
N LEU A 144 2.76 6.44 15.00
CA LEU A 144 3.59 5.81 13.97
C LEU A 144 4.72 6.72 13.49
N THR A 145 4.76 7.96 13.96
CA THR A 145 5.76 8.96 13.56
C THR A 145 7.09 8.70 14.27
N THR A 146 8.17 8.70 13.50
CA THR A 146 9.55 8.65 14.02
C THR A 146 10.25 9.98 13.75
N PRO A 147 11.38 10.27 14.43
CA PRO A 147 12.19 11.44 14.09
C PRO A 147 12.59 11.49 12.61
N ASP A 148 12.86 10.32 12.02
CA ASP A 148 13.23 10.18 10.61
C ASP A 148 12.06 10.49 9.67
N SER A 149 10.87 9.92 9.91
CA SER A 149 9.70 10.24 9.08
C SER A 149 9.32 11.72 9.18
N LYS A 150 9.40 12.29 10.38
CA LYS A 150 9.17 13.72 10.60
C LYS A 150 10.18 14.57 9.83
N LYS A 151 11.45 14.18 9.81
CA LYS A 151 12.50 14.86 9.04
C LYS A 151 12.24 14.77 7.54
N MET A 152 11.87 13.60 7.02
CA MET A 152 11.51 13.41 5.61
C MET A 152 10.38 14.35 5.18
N TRP A 153 9.32 14.43 5.99
CA TRP A 153 8.20 15.33 5.73
C TRP A 153 8.62 16.80 5.80
N MET A 154 9.39 17.20 6.82
CA MET A 154 9.88 18.57 6.94
C MET A 154 10.77 18.98 5.76
N GLU A 155 11.63 18.10 5.26
CA GLU A 155 12.43 18.36 4.06
C GLU A 155 11.56 18.51 2.82
N TRP A 156 10.52 17.68 2.67
CA TRP A 156 9.57 17.78 1.56
C TRP A 156 8.75 19.07 1.62
N HIS A 157 8.19 19.39 2.78
CA HIS A 157 7.28 20.52 2.98
C HIS A 157 8.05 21.86 2.92
N ASN A 158 9.12 21.99 3.70
CA ASN A 158 9.82 23.26 3.89
C ASN A 158 10.92 23.50 2.87
N ALA A 159 11.72 22.48 2.54
CA ALA A 159 12.90 22.68 1.69
C ALA A 159 12.59 22.46 0.20
N LYS A 160 11.59 21.64 -0.13
CA LYS A 160 11.24 21.29 -1.51
C LYS A 160 9.92 21.86 -1.99
N ASN A 161 9.25 22.72 -1.21
CA ASN A 161 7.93 23.28 -1.56
C ASN A 161 6.93 22.21 -2.01
N CYS A 162 6.83 21.13 -1.23
CA CYS A 162 5.95 20.00 -1.48
C CYS A 162 6.23 19.26 -2.81
N GLN A 163 7.50 19.16 -3.21
CA GLN A 163 7.91 18.45 -4.42
C GLN A 163 8.67 17.14 -4.12
N PRO A 164 8.32 16.03 -4.80
CA PRO A 164 7.18 15.86 -5.72
C PRO A 164 5.84 15.70 -4.97
N ASN A 165 4.73 16.01 -5.63
CA ASN A 165 3.37 15.65 -5.16
C ASN A 165 2.56 15.01 -6.28
N PHE A 166 1.36 14.53 -5.95
CA PHE A 166 0.49 13.77 -6.87
C PHE A 166 -0.71 14.57 -7.41
N TRP A 167 -0.75 15.89 -7.19
CA TRP A 167 -1.83 16.76 -7.64
C TRP A 167 -1.65 17.18 -9.11
N PHE A 168 -2.77 17.31 -9.83
CA PHE A 168 -2.78 17.80 -11.21
C PHE A 168 -4.07 18.59 -11.50
N ASN A 169 -4.01 19.56 -12.42
CA ASN A 169 -5.15 20.40 -12.82
C ASN A 169 -5.81 21.17 -11.66
N VAL A 170 -5.01 21.68 -10.73
CA VAL A 170 -5.45 22.46 -9.57
C VAL A 170 -4.72 23.80 -9.46
N LEU A 171 -5.27 24.71 -8.65
CA LEU A 171 -4.65 25.98 -8.28
C LEU A 171 -4.33 25.99 -6.79
N PRO A 172 -3.16 26.49 -6.35
CA PRO A 172 -2.04 26.98 -7.16
C PRO A 172 -1.33 25.85 -7.95
N ASP A 173 -0.44 26.21 -8.89
CA ASP A 173 0.29 25.24 -9.73
C ASP A 173 1.02 24.20 -8.86
N PRO A 174 0.62 22.91 -8.91
CA PRO A 174 1.15 21.87 -8.03
C PRO A 174 2.63 21.58 -8.28
N LEU A 175 3.19 21.93 -9.45
CA LEU A 175 4.61 21.74 -9.73
C LEU A 175 5.53 22.72 -9.00
N LYS A 176 4.95 23.77 -8.37
CA LYS A 176 5.72 24.88 -7.79
C LYS A 176 5.30 25.23 -6.37
N HIS A 177 4.04 25.01 -6.02
CA HIS A 177 3.47 25.46 -4.75
C HIS A 177 2.85 24.29 -4.01
N CYS A 178 2.96 24.35 -2.68
CA CYS A 178 2.18 23.53 -1.77
C CYS A 178 0.69 23.92 -1.81
N GLY A 179 -0.15 22.99 -1.36
CA GLY A 179 -1.58 23.24 -1.14
C GLY A 179 -1.86 24.21 0.03
N PRO A 180 -3.13 24.40 0.40
CA PRO A 180 -4.29 23.67 -0.09
C PRO A 180 -4.62 24.01 -1.55
N TYR A 181 -4.96 22.98 -2.31
CA TYR A 181 -5.30 23.10 -3.72
C TYR A 181 -6.82 23.26 -3.91
N SER A 182 -7.19 23.99 -4.96
CA SER A 182 -8.58 24.24 -5.33
C SER A 182 -8.78 23.96 -6.83
N ILE A 183 -9.99 23.55 -7.18
CA ILE A 183 -10.35 23.29 -8.57
C ILE A 183 -10.44 24.65 -9.29
N PRO A 184 -9.80 24.82 -10.47
CA PRO A 184 -9.95 26.03 -11.24
C PRO A 184 -11.43 26.28 -11.59
N PRO A 185 -11.93 27.52 -11.54
CA PRO A 185 -13.31 27.83 -11.92
C PRO A 185 -13.57 27.37 -13.36
N LYS A 186 -14.64 26.60 -13.57
CA LYS A 186 -15.02 26.10 -14.89
C LYS A 186 -15.53 27.27 -15.74
N GLY A 187 -14.72 27.74 -16.70
CA GLY A 187 -15.20 28.57 -17.82
C GLY A 187 -15.87 29.91 -17.45
N GLY A 188 -15.32 30.64 -16.48
CA GLY A 188 -15.63 32.07 -16.27
C GLY A 188 -14.44 32.93 -16.71
N PRO A 189 -14.64 34.17 -17.16
CA PRO A 189 -13.54 35.02 -17.60
C PRO A 189 -12.56 35.18 -16.44
N VAL A 190 -11.32 34.73 -16.68
CA VAL A 190 -10.19 35.06 -15.83
C VAL A 190 -10.02 36.57 -15.96
N CYS A 191 -10.50 37.34 -15.00
CA CYS A 191 -10.14 38.75 -14.90
C CYS A 191 -8.63 38.78 -14.67
N PRO A 192 -7.81 39.23 -15.64
CA PRO A 192 -6.44 39.54 -15.35
C PRO A 192 -6.52 40.76 -14.43
N SER A 193 -6.12 40.58 -13.18
CA SER A 193 -5.67 41.72 -12.39
C SER A 193 -4.68 42.52 -13.24
N THR A 194 -4.91 43.84 -13.31
CA THR A 194 -4.14 44.89 -13.98
C THR A 194 -4.67 45.34 -15.36
N THR A 195 -5.33 46.51 -15.33
CA THR A 195 -5.63 47.43 -16.45
C THR A 195 -6.77 47.04 -17.39
N CYS A 196 -8.00 47.37 -17.01
CA CYS A 196 -9.08 47.58 -17.97
C CYS A 196 -8.85 48.93 -18.67
N MET A 197 -8.37 48.90 -19.91
CA MET A 197 -8.61 49.97 -20.89
C MET A 197 -9.71 49.48 -21.84
N PRO A 198 -10.70 50.31 -22.19
CA PRO A 198 -11.68 49.94 -23.22
C PRO A 198 -11.02 50.14 -24.59
N ASP A 199 -11.12 49.14 -25.48
CA ASP A 199 -11.73 49.33 -26.79
C ASP A 199 -11.40 48.22 -27.81
N THR A 200 -12.48 47.77 -28.47
CA THR A 200 -12.61 47.23 -29.83
C THR A 200 -11.93 45.91 -30.26
N THR A 201 -12.84 44.98 -30.62
CA THR A 201 -12.80 44.05 -31.76
C THR A 201 -11.94 42.78 -31.70
N THR A 202 -12.66 41.65 -31.60
CA THR A 202 -12.35 40.29 -32.08
C THR A 202 -11.28 39.49 -31.33
N SER A 203 -11.71 38.77 -30.29
CA SER A 203 -10.90 37.78 -29.57
C SER A 203 -11.19 36.35 -30.07
N THR A 204 -10.33 35.79 -30.92
CA THR A 204 -10.21 34.34 -31.07
C THR A 204 -9.08 33.85 -30.17
N CYS A 205 -9.43 33.31 -29.01
CA CYS A 205 -8.48 32.63 -28.13
C CYS A 205 -8.14 31.24 -28.71
N GLN A 206 -6.90 31.05 -29.19
CA GLN A 206 -6.37 29.72 -29.45
C GLN A 206 -5.90 29.09 -28.12
N PRO A 207 -6.23 27.81 -27.84
CA PRO A 207 -5.77 27.14 -26.64
C PRO A 207 -4.23 26.99 -26.64
N PRO A 208 -3.56 27.13 -25.49
CA PRO A 208 -2.12 26.94 -25.38
C PRO A 208 -1.78 25.47 -25.68
N LYS A 209 -0.75 25.27 -26.51
CA LYS A 209 -0.19 23.94 -26.77
C LYS A 209 0.42 23.39 -25.48
N VAL A 210 -0.22 22.38 -24.89
CA VAL A 210 0.32 21.64 -23.74
C VAL A 210 1.56 20.87 -24.21
N PRO A 211 2.74 21.04 -23.57
CA PRO A 211 3.89 20.19 -23.84
C PRO A 211 3.58 18.75 -23.40
N VAL A 212 3.75 17.80 -24.30
CA VAL A 212 3.62 16.37 -23.99
C VAL A 212 4.79 15.99 -23.06
N PRO A 213 4.55 15.34 -21.91
CA PRO A 213 5.63 14.89 -21.03
C PRO A 213 6.56 13.92 -21.78
N PRO A 214 7.87 13.93 -21.49
CA PRO A 214 8.79 12.98 -22.11
C PRO A 214 8.39 11.55 -21.75
N PRO A 215 8.53 10.59 -22.68
CA PRO A 215 8.24 9.19 -22.39
C PRO A 215 9.14 8.67 -21.27
N CYS A 216 8.58 7.86 -20.38
CA CYS A 216 9.32 7.15 -19.34
C CYS A 216 10.53 6.41 -19.95
N PRO A 217 11.70 6.40 -19.29
CA PRO A 217 12.87 5.70 -19.81
C PRO A 217 12.55 4.21 -19.95
N ALA A 218 12.60 3.72 -21.19
CA ALA A 218 12.45 2.30 -21.48
C ALA A 218 13.61 1.54 -20.81
N LYS A 219 13.31 0.74 -19.78
CA LYS A 219 14.23 -0.31 -19.35
C LYS A 219 14.41 -1.27 -20.53
N LYS A 220 15.66 -1.46 -20.97
CA LYS A 220 16.03 -2.44 -22.02
C LYS A 220 15.45 -3.81 -21.65
N GLY A 221 14.54 -4.34 -22.48
CA GLY A 221 14.15 -5.76 -22.40
C GLY A 221 12.67 -6.11 -22.53
N PHE A 222 11.72 -5.17 -22.51
CA PHE A 222 10.29 -5.51 -22.64
C PHE A 222 9.62 -4.76 -23.80
N PRO A 223 9.15 -5.45 -24.86
CA PRO A 223 8.41 -4.79 -25.93
C PRO A 223 7.02 -4.39 -25.42
N CYS A 224 6.75 -3.07 -25.38
CA CYS A 224 5.41 -2.53 -25.16
C CYS A 224 4.52 -2.86 -26.36
N ARG A 225 3.66 -3.89 -26.24
CA ARG A 225 2.56 -4.12 -27.19
C ARG A 225 1.54 -2.99 -27.03
N ALA A 226 1.52 -2.06 -27.97
CA ALA A 226 0.49 -1.02 -28.04
C ALA A 226 -0.90 -1.68 -28.21
N ARG A 227 -1.73 -1.65 -27.15
CA ARG A 227 -3.16 -1.93 -27.29
C ARG A 227 -3.78 -0.82 -28.15
N ARG A 228 -4.26 -1.17 -29.34
CA ARG A 228 -5.11 -0.29 -30.16
C ARG A 228 -6.29 0.16 -29.31
N ARG A 229 -6.48 1.47 -29.14
CA ARG A 229 -7.64 2.05 -28.44
C ARG A 229 -8.92 1.59 -29.14
N ALA A 230 -9.82 0.94 -28.41
CA ALA A 230 -11.16 0.67 -28.87
C ALA A 230 -11.92 2.00 -29.05
N ALA A 231 -12.78 2.08 -30.07
CA ALA A 231 -13.62 3.24 -30.33
C ALA A 231 -14.53 3.57 -29.12
N PRO A 232 -14.81 4.86 -28.86
CA PRO A 232 -15.66 5.26 -27.75
C PRO A 232 -17.09 4.75 -27.94
N ARG A 233 -17.65 4.10 -26.91
CA ARG A 233 -19.06 3.68 -26.88
C ARG A 233 -19.96 4.91 -26.73
N PRO A 234 -21.17 4.90 -27.33
CA PRO A 234 -22.14 5.98 -27.13
C PRO A 234 -22.56 6.08 -25.67
N ALA A 235 -22.75 7.33 -25.20
CA ALA A 235 -23.13 7.66 -23.83
C ALA A 235 -24.49 7.05 -23.45
N ARG A 236 -24.57 6.46 -22.26
CA ARG A 236 -25.85 6.03 -21.66
C ARG A 236 -26.63 7.26 -21.19
N PRO A 237 -27.97 7.26 -21.31
CA PRO A 237 -28.80 8.31 -20.73
C PRO A 237 -28.70 8.31 -19.20
N ALA A 238 -28.69 9.51 -18.61
CA ALA A 238 -28.57 9.73 -17.18
C ALA A 238 -29.82 9.20 -16.43
N PRO A 239 -29.65 8.61 -15.23
CA PRO A 239 -30.78 8.17 -14.42
C PRO A 239 -31.59 9.38 -13.90
N PRO A 240 -32.90 9.21 -13.67
CA PRO A 240 -33.74 10.27 -13.12
C PRO A 240 -33.29 10.62 -11.70
N ARG A 241 -33.21 11.93 -11.42
CA ARG A 241 -32.95 12.43 -10.07
C ARG A 241 -34.20 12.20 -9.21
N CYS A 242 -34.01 11.65 -8.02
CA CYS A 242 -35.06 11.55 -7.00
C CYS A 242 -35.47 12.96 -6.51
N PRO A 243 -36.72 13.13 -6.05
CA PRO A 243 -37.33 14.42 -5.75
C PRO A 243 -36.60 15.21 -4.66
#